data_AF-Q7MBK8-F1
#
_entry.id   AF-Q7MBK8-F1
#
_cell.length_a   1.000
_cell.length_b   1.000
_cell.length_c   1.000
_cell.angle_alpha   90.00
_cell.angle_beta   90.00
_cell.angle_gamma   90.00
#
_symmetry.space_group_name_H-M   'P 1'
#
loop_
_entity.id
_entity.type
_entity.pdbx_description
1 polymer ?
#
loop_
_entity_poly.entity_id
_entity_poly.type
_entity_poly.pdbx_seq_one_letter_code
_entity_poly.pdbx_strand_id
1 'polypeptide(L)' 'MSQNNSSLIGEFSSLDSRIAETEENIRRLNVTLTKTYFHPQYLEHCRGYLAHYETVLEELKSLKKAKEKSKL' A
#
# COMPACT_ATOMS: atom_id res chain seq x y z
N MET A 1 26.08 9.98 -12.77
CA MET A 1 24.69 10.30 -13.17
C MET A 1 23.88 10.38 -11.89
N SER A 2 23.36 11.58 -11.59
CA SER A 2 22.84 11.93 -10.28
C SER A 2 21.44 11.39 -10.05
N GLN A 3 21.16 11.13 -8.77
CA GLN A 3 19.96 10.54 -8.20
C GLN A 3 18.71 11.37 -8.53
N ASN A 4 17.75 10.79 -9.26
CA ASN A 4 16.39 11.31 -9.41
C ASN A 4 15.40 10.23 -8.97
N ASN A 5 15.29 10.01 -7.66
CA ASN A 5 14.12 9.38 -7.04
C ASN A 5 13.60 10.24 -5.87
N SER A 6 13.90 11.54 -5.94
CA SER A 6 13.35 12.58 -5.08
C SER A 6 12.05 13.09 -5.71
N SER A 7 10.93 12.37 -5.56
CA SER A 7 9.60 13.03 -5.58
C SER A 7 8.38 12.18 -5.18
N LEU A 8 8.46 10.85 -5.07
CA LEU A 8 7.28 10.05 -4.68
C LEU A 8 7.06 9.97 -3.15
N ILE A 9 8.00 10.47 -2.36
CA ILE A 9 8.00 10.38 -0.89
C ILE A 9 7.65 11.73 -0.23
N GLY A 10 7.60 12.81 -1.01
CA GLY A 10 7.42 14.19 -0.52
C GLY A 10 5.97 14.64 -0.26
N GLU A 11 4.96 13.89 -0.71
CA GLU A 11 3.56 14.35 -0.71
C GLU A 11 2.56 13.37 -0.06
N PHE A 12 3.00 12.60 0.93
CA PHE A 12 2.03 11.89 1.75
C PHE A 12 1.33 12.87 2.70
N SER A 13 0.20 13.39 2.21
CA SER A 13 -0.95 13.78 3.02
C SER A 13 -1.14 12.79 4.19
N SER A 14 -1.65 13.27 5.32
CA SER A 14 -1.75 12.61 6.64
C SER A 14 -1.69 11.06 6.69
N LEU A 15 -1.25 10.50 7.83
CA LEU A 15 -1.23 9.04 8.05
C LEU A 15 -2.54 8.32 7.63
N ASP A 16 -3.69 8.98 7.81
CA ASP A 16 -5.00 8.51 7.36
C ASP A 16 -5.12 8.40 5.83
N SER A 17 -4.62 9.38 5.08
CA SER A 17 -4.61 9.38 3.61
C SER A 17 -3.78 8.21 3.07
N ARG A 18 -2.65 7.94 3.72
CA ARG A 18 -1.73 6.85 3.36
C ARG A 18 -2.33 5.47 3.63
N ILE A 19 -3.10 5.34 4.72
CA ILE A 19 -3.91 4.15 5.01
C ILE A 19 -4.97 3.96 3.92
N ALA A 20 -5.73 5.02 3.59
CA ALA A 20 -6.79 4.95 2.59
C ALA A 20 -6.26 4.57 1.20
N GLU A 21 -5.11 5.13 0.79
CA GLU A 21 -4.47 4.77 -0.47
C GLU A 21 -4.03 3.29 -0.50
N THR A 22 -3.45 2.81 0.61
CA THR A 22 -3.03 1.41 0.75
C THR A 22 -4.23 0.46 0.68
N GLU A 23 -5.34 0.81 1.34
CA GLU A 23 -6.59 0.04 1.27
C GLU A 23 -7.19 0.01 -0.14
N GLU A 24 -7.14 1.13 -0.87
CA GLU A 24 -7.59 1.20 -2.27
C GLU A 24 -6.70 0.35 -3.19
N ASN A 25 -5.38 0.33 -2.99
CA ASN A 25 -4.46 -0.52 -3.75
C ASN A 25 -4.76 -2.01 -3.52
N ILE A 26 -4.98 -2.41 -2.27
CA ILE A 26 -5.41 -3.79 -1.92
C ILE A 26 -6.72 -4.13 -2.61
N ARG A 27 -7.71 -3.23 -2.56
CA ARG A 27 -9.02 -3.44 -3.21
C ARG A 27 -8.87 -3.66 -4.71
N ARG A 28 -8.06 -2.83 -5.38
CA ARG A 28 -7.79 -2.96 -6.82
C ARG A 28 -7.11 -4.28 -7.15
N LEU A 29 -6.09 -4.68 -6.39
CA LEU A 29 -5.40 -5.96 -6.60
C LEU A 29 -6.33 -7.14 -6.42
N ASN A 30 -7.18 -7.13 -5.39
CA ASN A 30 -8.19 -8.17 -5.19
C ASN A 30 -9.14 -8.27 -6.39
N VAL A 31 -9.64 -7.14 -6.91
CA VAL A 31 -10.46 -7.14 -8.13
C VAL A 31 -9.69 -7.74 -9.31
N THR A 32 -8.44 -7.33 -9.53
CA THR A 32 -7.58 -7.85 -10.59
C THR A 32 -7.38 -9.36 -10.49
N LEU A 33 -7.16 -9.88 -9.29
CA LEU A 33 -6.93 -11.31 -9.05
C LEU A 33 -8.16 -12.18 -9.30
N THR A 34 -9.37 -11.61 -9.31
CA THR A 34 -10.60 -12.32 -9.70
C THR A 34 -10.79 -12.43 -11.22
N LYS A 35 -10.01 -11.68 -12.02
CA LYS A 35 -10.15 -11.69 -13.48
C LYS A 35 -9.40 -12.88 -14.08
N THR A 36 -10.09 -13.65 -14.91
CA THR A 36 -9.59 -14.89 -15.51
C THR A 36 -8.79 -14.71 -16.80
N TYR A 37 -8.77 -13.49 -17.37
CA TYR A 37 -8.12 -13.18 -18.65
C TYR A 37 -6.67 -12.69 -18.52
N PHE A 38 -6.14 -12.54 -17.31
CA PHE A 38 -4.76 -12.11 -17.11
C PHE A 38 -3.79 -13.29 -17.18
N HIS A 39 -2.57 -13.01 -17.66
CA HIS A 39 -1.49 -13.98 -17.70
C HIS A 39 -1.09 -14.43 -16.27
N PRO A 40 -0.80 -15.72 -16.02
CA PRO A 40 -0.45 -16.22 -14.69
C PRO A 40 0.70 -15.49 -14.00
N GLN A 41 1.75 -15.11 -14.74
CA GLN A 41 2.88 -14.35 -14.17
C GLN A 41 2.46 -12.96 -13.68
N TYR A 42 1.54 -12.30 -14.40
CA TYR A 42 0.99 -11.03 -13.94
C TYR A 42 0.19 -11.20 -12.65
N LEU A 43 -0.60 -12.28 -12.56
CA LEU A 43 -1.34 -12.62 -11.33
C LEU A 43 -0.40 -12.94 -10.16
N GLU A 44 0.74 -13.59 -10.41
CA GLU A 44 1.77 -13.83 -9.40
C GLU A 44 2.38 -12.52 -8.88
N HIS A 45 2.73 -11.60 -9.77
CA HIS A 45 3.17 -10.25 -9.37
C HIS A 45 2.09 -9.51 -8.56
N CYS A 46 0.82 -9.58 -8.98
CA CYS A 46 -0.28 -9.00 -8.22
C CYS A 46 -0.43 -9.59 -6.81
N ARG A 47 -0.21 -10.91 -6.64
CA ARG A 47 -0.19 -11.54 -5.31
C ARG A 47 0.97 -11.05 -4.46
N GLY A 48 2.16 -10.89 -5.06
CA GLY A 48 3.31 -10.31 -4.38
C GLY A 48 3.07 -8.88 -3.90
N TYR A 49 2.50 -8.03 -4.76
CA TYR A 49 2.10 -6.68 -4.37
C TYR A 49 1.00 -6.65 -3.33
N LEU A 50 0.04 -7.58 -3.39
CA LEU A 50 -1.03 -7.69 -2.40
C LEU A 50 -0.44 -7.96 -1.01
N ALA A 51 0.41 -8.98 -0.88
CA ALA A 51 1.07 -9.32 0.39
C ALA A 51 1.94 -8.15 0.92
N HIS A 52 2.60 -7.42 0.02
CA HIS A 52 3.35 -6.22 0.38
C HIS A 52 2.44 -5.12 0.96
N TYR A 53 1.34 -4.79 0.27
CA TYR A 53 0.43 -3.75 0.75
C TYR A 53 -0.31 -4.15 2.03
N GLU A 54 -0.63 -5.43 2.23
CA GLU A 54 -1.18 -5.94 3.49
C GLU A 54 -0.22 -5.68 4.66
N THR A 55 1.06 -5.99 4.48
CA THR A 55 2.11 -5.70 5.47
C THR A 55 2.21 -4.20 5.76
N VAL A 56 2.25 -3.37 4.72
CA VAL A 56 2.30 -1.90 4.86
C VAL A 56 1.07 -1.38 5.60
N LEU A 57 -0.12 -1.92 5.32
CA LEU A 57 -1.35 -1.50 5.98
C LEU A 57 -1.32 -1.81 7.49
N GLU A 58 -0.81 -2.98 7.88
CA GLU A 58 -0.64 -3.36 9.29
C GLU A 58 0.33 -2.42 10.02
N GLU A 59 1.44 -2.07 9.38
CA GLU A 59 2.41 -1.10 9.92
C GLU A 59 1.78 0.29 10.09
N LEU A 60 1.08 0.80 9.07
CA LEU A 60 0.41 2.10 9.12
C LEU A 60 -0.67 2.16 10.21
N LYS A 61 -1.46 1.10 10.36
CA LYS A 61 -2.48 0.98 11.43
C LYS A 61 -1.82 0.93 12.82
N SER A 62 -0.71 0.24 12.95
CA SER A 62 0.07 0.18 14.20
C SER A 62 0.65 1.54 14.57
N LEU A 63 1.21 2.27 13.60
CA LEU A 63 1.71 3.63 13.78
C LEU A 63 0.59 4.60 14.18
N LYS A 64 -0.59 4.48 13.59
CA LYS A 64 -1.75 5.32 13.95
C LYS A 64 -2.15 5.11 15.40
N LYS A 65 -2.27 3.86 15.82
CA LYS A 65 -2.57 3.48 17.21
C LYS A 65 -1.51 3.98 18.19
N ALA A 66 -0.23 3.90 17.84
CA ALA A 66 0.87 4.41 18.66
C ALA A 66 0.77 5.94 18.81
N LYS A 67 0.53 6.66 17.72
CA LYS A 67 0.37 8.12 17.71
C LYS A 67 -0.84 8.59 18.52
N GLU A 68 -1.94 7.84 18.50
CA GLU A 68 -3.12 8.11 19.33
C GLU A 68 -2.82 7.90 20.82
N LYS A 69 -2.07 6.85 21.17
CA LYS A 69 -1.65 6.59 22.56
C LYS A 69 -0.68 7.64 23.11
N SER A 70 0.26 8.14 22.30
CA SER A 70 1.23 9.16 22.73
C SER A 70 0.66 10.57 22.87
N LYS A 71 -0.60 10.79 22.47
CA LYS A 71 -1.32 12.06 22.65
C LYS A 71 -2.17 12.10 23.92
N LEU A 72 -2.25 10.98 24.65
CA LEU A 72 -2.84 10.86 25.99
C LEU A 72 -1.73 11.00 27.04
#